data_AF-A0A7X8XQU1-F1
#
_entry.id   AF-A0A7X8XQU1-F1
#
_cell.length_a   1.000
_cell.length_b   1.000
_cell.length_c   1.000
_cell.angle_alpha   90.00
_cell.angle_beta   90.00
_cell.angle_gamma   90.00
#
_symmetry.space_group_name_H-M   'P 1'
#
loop_
_entity.id
_entity.type
_entity.pdbx_description
1 polymer ?
#
loop_
_entity_poly.entity_id
_entity_poly.type
_entity_poly.pdbx_seq_one_letter_code
_entity_poly.pdbx_strand_id
1 'polypeptide(L)'
;HFRGHRKTYIGSQPGRIMDALKRCGTNNPVIVLDEIDKMGRDHRGDPESALLEILDPEQNKNFRDHYLEVDFNLGNIVFIATSNTLNISPALKDRMEIIEIPGYSEDEKVQIAREHLIKRAAQDAGWDIKNITIDDDAVRHLIRNYTAEQGVRELQRTLTAILRRTLLLENGEDVPTKFTAKKIDELMMGRKSAGIRQKIGFNAGARI
;
A
#
# COMPACT_ATOMS: atom_id res chain seq x y z
N HIS A 1 -7.82 2.55 18.10
CA HIS A 1 -9.17 2.89 18.57
C HIS A 1 -9.69 4.08 17.80
N PHE A 2 -10.92 4.01 17.29
CA PHE A 2 -11.56 5.14 16.60
C PHE A 2 -11.87 6.30 17.56
N ARG A 3 -12.23 5.96 18.80
CA ARG A 3 -12.32 6.88 19.94
C ARG A 3 -11.03 6.90 20.76
N GLY A 4 -10.77 8.02 21.40
CA GLY A 4 -9.64 8.22 22.32
C GLY A 4 -9.83 7.55 23.67
N HIS A 5 -8.85 7.74 24.54
CA HIS A 5 -8.96 7.35 25.94
C HIS A 5 -9.66 8.44 26.75
N ARG A 6 -10.34 8.09 27.84
CA ARG A 6 -10.76 9.10 28.83
C ARG A 6 -9.55 9.88 29.33
N LYS A 7 -9.73 11.16 29.62
CA LYS A 7 -8.67 12.08 30.06
C LYS A 7 -8.32 11.87 31.54
N THR A 8 -7.89 10.66 31.89
CA THR A 8 -7.62 10.23 33.27
C THR A 8 -6.12 10.10 33.59
N TYR A 9 -5.24 10.00 32.59
CA TYR A 9 -3.79 9.90 32.79
C TYR A 9 -3.02 10.74 31.76
N ILE A 10 -1.76 11.08 32.08
CA ILE A 10 -0.88 11.95 31.27
C ILE A 10 -0.65 11.41 29.84
N GLY A 11 -0.80 10.09 29.64
CA GLY A 11 -0.68 9.44 28.33
C GLY A 11 -1.98 9.32 27.52
N SER A 12 -3.10 9.85 28.01
CA SER A 12 -4.37 9.78 27.28
C SER A 12 -4.28 10.57 25.97
N GLN A 13 -4.75 9.97 24.88
CA GLN A 13 -4.73 10.55 23.53
C GLN A 13 -6.13 10.50 22.91
N PRO A 14 -6.46 11.45 22.01
CA PRO A 14 -7.69 11.43 21.23
C PRO A 14 -7.73 10.24 20.26
N GLY A 15 -8.93 9.96 19.75
CA GLY A 15 -9.15 8.88 18.80
C GLY A 15 -8.56 9.18 17.43
N ARG A 16 -8.37 8.12 16.62
CA ARG A 16 -7.78 8.25 15.28
C ARG A 16 -8.55 9.20 14.36
N ILE A 17 -9.88 9.29 14.50
CA ILE A 17 -10.70 10.22 13.70
C ILE A 17 -10.35 11.67 14.04
N MET A 18 -10.25 12.00 15.32
CA MET A 18 -9.92 13.35 15.78
C MET A 18 -8.48 13.72 15.41
N ASP A 19 -7.54 12.78 15.51
CA ASP A 19 -6.18 12.98 15.03
C ASP A 19 -6.12 13.20 13.52
N ALA A 20 -6.91 12.48 12.73
CA ALA A 20 -6.99 12.69 11.28
C ALA A 20 -7.52 14.09 10.95
N LEU A 21 -8.62 14.51 11.59
CA LEU A 21 -9.19 15.85 11.42
C LEU A 21 -8.20 16.95 11.80
N LYS A 22 -7.49 16.78 12.94
CA LYS A 22 -6.46 17.71 13.38
C LYS A 22 -5.32 17.84 12.36
N ARG A 23 -4.90 16.72 11.74
CA ARG A 23 -3.83 16.73 10.72
C ARG A 23 -4.28 17.33 9.40
N CYS A 24 -5.52 17.07 8.99
CA CYS A 24 -6.07 17.58 7.74
C CYS A 24 -6.44 19.08 7.83
N GLY A 25 -6.72 19.60 9.03
CA GLY A 25 -7.01 21.02 9.25
C GLY A 25 -8.33 21.50 8.63
N THR A 26 -9.20 20.59 8.21
CA THR A 26 -10.51 20.89 7.63
C THR A 26 -11.60 19.98 8.21
N ASN A 27 -12.85 20.45 8.13
CA ASN A 27 -14.03 19.76 8.66
C ASN A 27 -14.82 18.96 7.60
N ASN A 28 -14.34 18.93 6.35
CA ASN A 28 -14.92 18.15 5.25
C ASN A 28 -13.88 17.28 4.49
N PRO A 29 -12.99 16.55 5.18
CA PRO A 29 -12.01 15.69 4.50
C PRO A 29 -12.65 14.47 3.84
N VAL A 30 -11.90 13.88 2.90
CA VAL A 30 -12.08 12.49 2.49
C VAL A 30 -11.18 11.62 3.37
N ILE A 31 -11.76 10.67 4.10
CA ILE A 31 -11.04 9.75 4.99
C ILE A 31 -11.11 8.33 4.43
N VAL A 32 -9.94 7.72 4.24
CA VAL A 32 -9.84 6.32 3.80
C VAL A 32 -9.72 5.40 5.02
N LEU A 33 -10.61 4.41 5.11
CA LEU A 33 -10.60 3.34 6.09
C LEU A 33 -10.07 2.07 5.42
N ASP A 34 -8.81 1.73 5.68
CA ASP A 34 -8.14 0.64 4.99
C ASP A 34 -8.37 -0.72 5.67
N GLU A 35 -8.62 -1.76 4.86
CA GLU A 35 -8.77 -3.17 5.26
C GLU A 35 -9.79 -3.40 6.40
N ILE A 36 -11.02 -2.90 6.21
CA ILE A 36 -12.07 -2.98 7.25
C ILE A 36 -12.51 -4.43 7.55
N ASP A 37 -12.28 -5.38 6.65
CA ASP A 37 -12.52 -6.81 6.87
C ASP A 37 -11.58 -7.44 7.90
N LYS A 38 -10.44 -6.80 8.17
CA LYS A 38 -9.49 -7.27 9.20
C LYS A 38 -9.80 -6.72 10.59
N MET A 39 -10.87 -5.96 10.74
CA MET A 39 -11.32 -5.48 12.05
C MET A 39 -11.93 -6.65 12.84
N GLY A 40 -11.07 -7.39 13.52
CA GLY A 40 -11.47 -8.47 14.42
C GLY A 40 -12.15 -7.96 15.68
N ARG A 41 -12.96 -8.83 16.29
CA ARG A 41 -13.51 -8.64 17.63
C ARG A 41 -12.43 -8.93 18.68
N ASP A 42 -11.49 -8.01 18.85
CA ASP A 42 -10.56 -8.10 19.96
C ASP A 42 -11.30 -7.84 21.28
N HIS A 43 -10.97 -8.62 22.31
CA HIS A 43 -11.61 -8.64 23.64
C HIS A 43 -11.54 -7.31 24.44
N ARG A 44 -11.12 -6.19 23.83
CA ARG A 44 -10.93 -4.87 24.49
C ARG A 44 -11.96 -3.81 24.07
N GLY A 45 -13.05 -4.24 23.44
CA GLY A 45 -14.15 -3.39 22.98
C GLY A 45 -14.51 -3.69 21.54
N ASP A 46 -15.69 -3.27 21.10
CA ASP A 46 -16.16 -3.54 19.74
C ASP A 46 -15.78 -2.37 18.80
N PRO A 47 -14.67 -2.46 18.03
CA PRO A 47 -14.30 -1.42 17.08
C PRO A 47 -15.37 -1.19 16.01
N GLU A 48 -16.18 -2.22 15.74
CA GLU A 48 -17.31 -2.20 14.81
C GLU A 48 -18.37 -1.18 15.27
N SER A 49 -18.75 -1.23 16.56
CA SER A 49 -19.70 -0.28 17.16
C SER A 49 -19.27 1.18 17.01
N ALA A 50 -17.98 1.48 17.18
CA ALA A 50 -17.49 2.85 16.99
C ALA A 50 -17.54 3.26 15.51
N LEU A 51 -17.32 2.33 14.58
CA LEU A 51 -17.43 2.59 13.15
C LEU A 51 -18.89 2.81 12.73
N LEU A 52 -19.82 2.05 13.29
CA LEU A 52 -21.26 2.22 13.04
C LEU A 52 -21.72 3.63 13.41
N GLU A 53 -21.32 4.14 14.59
CA GLU A 53 -21.64 5.51 15.01
C GLU A 53 -21.07 6.58 14.07
N ILE A 54 -19.84 6.38 13.56
CA ILE A 54 -19.17 7.31 12.65
C ILE A 54 -19.85 7.33 11.27
N LEU A 55 -20.28 6.16 10.79
CA LEU A 55 -20.85 6.00 9.45
C LEU A 55 -22.37 6.25 9.42
N ASP A 56 -23.06 6.18 10.56
CA ASP A 56 -24.49 6.42 10.64
C ASP A 56 -24.80 7.93 10.54
N PRO A 57 -25.48 8.40 9.47
CA PRO A 57 -25.81 9.82 9.28
C PRO A 57 -26.67 10.43 10.39
N GLU A 58 -27.38 9.59 11.16
CA GLU A 58 -28.21 10.04 12.29
C GLU A 58 -27.37 10.30 13.55
N GLN A 59 -26.26 9.56 13.72
CA GLN A 59 -25.43 9.62 14.94
C GLN A 59 -24.17 10.47 14.74
N ASN A 60 -23.61 10.50 13.53
CA ASN A 60 -22.30 11.08 13.25
C ASN A 60 -22.22 12.61 13.46
N LYS A 61 -23.36 13.31 13.52
CA LYS A 61 -23.43 14.76 13.79
C LYS A 61 -23.04 15.13 15.21
N ASN A 62 -23.17 14.19 16.15
CA ASN A 62 -22.90 14.36 17.56
C ASN A 62 -21.85 13.34 18.03
N PHE A 63 -20.89 12.98 17.18
CA PHE A 63 -19.85 12.01 17.54
C PHE A 63 -19.02 12.53 18.72
N ARG A 64 -18.92 11.73 19.78
CA ARG A 64 -18.24 12.13 21.01
C ARG A 64 -16.99 11.31 21.26
N ASP A 65 -15.84 11.95 21.15
CA ASP A 65 -14.56 11.35 21.52
C ASP A 65 -14.36 11.37 23.05
N HIS A 66 -13.90 10.27 23.63
CA HIS A 66 -13.75 10.14 25.09
C HIS A 66 -12.65 11.04 25.67
N TYR A 67 -11.69 11.49 24.85
CA TYR A 67 -10.63 12.38 25.29
C TYR A 67 -11.08 13.85 25.27
N LEU A 68 -11.80 14.23 24.22
CA LEU A 68 -12.26 15.61 24.01
C LEU A 68 -13.53 15.93 24.80
N GLU A 69 -14.39 14.93 25.03
CA GLU A 69 -15.66 15.02 25.75
C GLU A 69 -16.65 16.07 25.22
N VAL A 70 -16.44 16.56 24.00
CA VAL A 70 -17.33 17.45 23.25
C VAL A 70 -17.87 16.75 22.02
N ASP A 71 -19.08 17.11 21.61
CA ASP A 71 -19.72 16.57 20.41
C ASP A 71 -19.09 17.21 19.17
N PHE A 72 -18.79 16.38 18.18
CA PHE A 72 -18.18 16.80 16.93
C PHE A 72 -19.03 16.31 15.75
N ASN A 73 -19.26 17.20 14.79
CA ASN A 73 -20.06 16.88 13.61
C ASN A 73 -19.19 16.28 12.50
N LEU A 74 -19.35 14.98 12.25
CA LEU A 74 -18.68 14.24 11.18
C LEU A 74 -19.50 14.18 9.89
N GLY A 75 -20.69 14.78 9.83
CA GLY A 75 -21.62 14.65 8.71
C GLY A 75 -21.13 15.21 7.37
N ASN A 76 -20.09 16.04 7.37
CA ASN A 76 -19.47 16.59 6.15
C ASN A 76 -18.25 15.77 5.67
N ILE A 77 -17.91 14.68 6.36
CA ILE A 77 -16.78 13.83 6.02
C ILE A 77 -17.24 12.77 5.03
N VAL A 78 -16.46 12.57 3.97
CA VAL A 78 -16.66 11.43 3.05
C VAL A 78 -15.75 10.30 3.50
N PHE A 79 -16.35 9.15 3.85
CA PHE A 79 -15.61 7.94 4.20
C PHE A 79 -15.53 7.01 3.00
N ILE A 80 -14.32 6.56 2.66
CA ILE A 80 -14.06 5.52 1.65
C ILE A 80 -13.45 4.34 2.38
N ALA A 81 -14.16 3.21 2.42
CA ALA A 81 -13.64 1.99 3.02
C ALA A 81 -13.08 1.04 1.96
N THR A 82 -11.96 0.37 2.25
CA THR A 82 -11.42 -0.69 1.42
C THR A 82 -11.58 -2.03 2.14
N SER A 83 -11.82 -3.08 1.37
CA SER A 83 -11.90 -4.44 1.88
C SER A 83 -11.43 -5.42 0.82
N ASN A 84 -10.75 -6.50 1.24
CA ASN A 84 -10.37 -7.57 0.32
C ASN A 84 -11.48 -8.62 0.21
N THR A 85 -12.34 -8.72 1.23
CA THR A 85 -13.44 -9.68 1.29
C THR A 85 -14.73 -9.00 1.73
N LEU A 86 -15.88 -9.58 1.38
CA LEU A 86 -17.16 -9.14 1.93
C LEU A 86 -17.43 -9.75 3.31
N ASN A 87 -16.41 -10.23 4.03
CA ASN A 87 -16.54 -10.75 5.39
C ASN A 87 -16.60 -9.60 6.42
N ILE A 88 -17.57 -8.72 6.22
CA ILE A 88 -17.88 -7.56 7.07
C ILE A 88 -19.26 -7.80 7.66
N SER A 89 -19.53 -7.25 8.85
CA SER A 89 -20.83 -7.38 9.48
C SER A 89 -21.97 -6.83 8.62
N PRO A 90 -23.18 -7.41 8.70
CA PRO A 90 -24.35 -6.88 8.01
C PRO A 90 -24.64 -5.42 8.37
N ALA A 91 -24.49 -5.05 9.64
CA ALA A 91 -24.78 -3.69 10.12
C ALA A 91 -23.93 -2.61 9.46
N LEU A 92 -22.67 -2.93 9.13
CA LEU A 92 -21.79 -2.03 8.37
C LEU A 92 -22.14 -2.01 6.89
N LYS A 93 -22.45 -3.18 6.30
CA LYS A 93 -22.86 -3.27 4.88
C LYS A 93 -24.09 -2.44 4.58
N ASP A 94 -25.07 -2.44 5.48
CA ASP A 94 -26.32 -1.66 5.32
C ASP A 94 -26.08 -0.13 5.30
N ARG A 95 -24.91 0.32 5.78
CA ARG A 95 -24.50 1.74 5.83
C ARG A 95 -23.45 2.09 4.77
N MET A 96 -23.16 1.18 3.85
CA MET A 96 -22.12 1.35 2.83
C MET A 96 -22.68 1.05 1.44
N GLU A 97 -22.24 1.85 0.47
CA GLU A 97 -22.37 1.48 -0.93
C GLU A 97 -21.18 0.59 -1.32
N ILE A 98 -21.45 -0.63 -1.78
CA ILE A 98 -20.41 -1.58 -2.15
C ILE A 98 -20.08 -1.40 -3.63
N ILE A 99 -18.83 -1.04 -3.91
CA ILE A 99 -18.28 -0.95 -5.27
C ILE A 99 -17.26 -2.08 -5.44
N GLU A 100 -17.56 -3.04 -6.29
CA GLU A 100 -16.63 -4.13 -6.61
C GLU A 100 -15.61 -3.68 -7.64
N ILE A 101 -14.32 -3.79 -7.31
CA ILE A 101 -13.22 -3.49 -8.22
C ILE A 101 -12.65 -4.83 -8.69
N PRO A 102 -12.88 -5.24 -9.95
CA PRO A 102 -12.34 -6.49 -10.47
C PRO A 102 -10.81 -6.41 -10.60
N GLY A 103 -10.18 -7.59 -10.67
CA GLY A 103 -8.78 -7.70 -11.05
C GLY A 103 -8.52 -7.26 -12.49
N TYR A 104 -7.25 -7.07 -12.82
CA TYR A 104 -6.85 -6.62 -14.16
C TYR A 104 -6.55 -7.81 -15.08
N SER A 105 -6.99 -7.71 -16.33
CA SER A 105 -6.53 -8.54 -17.44
C SER A 105 -5.04 -8.28 -17.73
N GLU A 106 -4.40 -9.19 -18.47
CA GLU A 106 -2.98 -9.06 -18.83
C GLU A 106 -2.69 -7.77 -19.59
N ASP A 107 -3.52 -7.42 -20.58
CA ASP A 107 -3.32 -6.21 -21.39
C ASP A 107 -3.54 -4.93 -20.58
N GLU A 108 -4.50 -4.92 -19.65
CA GLU A 108 -4.67 -3.81 -18.70
C GLU A 108 -3.44 -3.65 -17.81
N LYS A 109 -2.85 -4.76 -17.31
CA LYS A 109 -1.61 -4.69 -16.54
C LYS A 109 -0.44 -4.15 -17.35
N VAL A 110 -0.34 -4.51 -18.63
CA VAL A 110 0.69 -3.95 -19.53
C VAL A 110 0.50 -2.44 -19.68
N GLN A 111 -0.73 -1.97 -19.90
CA GLN A 111 -1.02 -0.55 -20.01
C GLN A 111 -0.71 0.20 -18.72
N ILE A 112 -1.14 -0.31 -17.56
CA ILE A 112 -0.85 0.25 -16.24
C ILE A 112 0.67 0.30 -16.00
N ALA A 113 1.39 -0.75 -16.41
CA ALA A 113 2.84 -0.78 -16.28
C ALA A 113 3.51 0.34 -17.06
N ARG A 114 3.08 0.53 -18.31
CA ARG A 114 3.60 1.56 -19.21
C ARG A 114 3.31 2.98 -18.73
N GLU A 115 2.08 3.25 -18.32
CA GLU A 115 1.65 4.59 -17.91
C GLU A 115 2.15 4.97 -16.51
N HIS A 116 2.32 3.99 -15.61
CA HIS A 116 2.53 4.26 -14.19
C HIS A 116 3.68 3.48 -13.57
N LEU A 117 3.70 2.14 -13.69
CA LEU A 117 4.58 1.31 -12.86
C LEU A 117 6.06 1.46 -13.23
N ILE A 118 6.40 1.52 -14.52
CA ILE A 118 7.80 1.66 -14.96
C ILE A 118 8.37 3.00 -14.47
N LYS A 119 7.61 4.10 -14.63
CA LYS A 119 8.01 5.41 -14.12
C LYS A 119 8.22 5.40 -12.60
N ARG A 120 7.28 4.80 -11.86
CA ARG A 120 7.39 4.69 -10.39
C ARG A 120 8.57 3.81 -9.99
N ALA A 121 8.78 2.69 -10.67
CA ALA A 121 9.88 1.77 -10.40
C ALA A 121 11.24 2.43 -10.66
N ALA A 122 11.36 3.23 -11.71
CA ALA A 122 12.55 4.02 -12.03
C ALA A 122 12.85 5.05 -10.93
N GLN A 123 11.83 5.79 -10.50
CA GLN A 123 11.94 6.74 -9.37
C GLN A 123 12.37 6.04 -8.07
N ASP A 124 11.75 4.91 -7.73
CA ASP A 124 12.09 4.13 -6.53
C ASP A 124 13.50 3.49 -6.61
N ALA A 125 14.01 3.26 -7.82
CA ALA A 125 15.35 2.76 -8.06
C ALA A 125 16.41 3.86 -8.13
N GLY A 126 16.01 5.12 -8.32
CA GLY A 126 16.91 6.25 -8.55
C GLY A 126 17.50 6.30 -9.97
N TRP A 127 16.78 5.80 -10.97
CA TRP A 127 17.21 5.72 -12.37
C TRP A 127 16.38 6.66 -13.24
N ASP A 128 17.00 7.46 -14.13
CA ASP A 128 16.29 8.22 -15.16
C ASP A 128 15.48 7.29 -16.09
N ILE A 129 14.18 7.57 -16.17
CA ILE A 129 13.24 6.87 -17.03
C ILE A 129 13.64 6.91 -18.51
N LYS A 130 14.37 7.94 -18.96
CA LYS A 130 14.82 8.05 -20.36
C LYS A 130 15.83 6.98 -20.75
N ASN A 131 16.56 6.45 -19.77
CA ASN A 131 17.57 5.42 -19.96
C ASN A 131 17.00 4.01 -19.79
N ILE A 132 15.69 3.88 -19.58
CA ILE A 132 15.02 2.59 -19.42
C ILE A 132 14.10 2.35 -20.61
N THR A 133 14.38 1.28 -21.36
CA THR A 133 13.49 0.81 -22.42
C THR A 133 12.98 -0.58 -22.09
N ILE A 134 11.68 -0.72 -21.84
CA ILE A 134 11.01 -2.01 -21.63
C ILE A 134 9.85 -2.11 -22.62
N ASP A 135 9.92 -3.07 -23.54
CA ASP A 135 8.88 -3.29 -24.55
C ASP A 135 7.68 -4.04 -23.93
N ASP A 136 6.50 -3.90 -24.52
CA ASP A 136 5.26 -4.53 -24.01
C ASP A 136 5.39 -6.06 -23.88
N ASP A 137 6.12 -6.72 -24.78
CA ASP A 137 6.41 -8.16 -24.69
C ASP A 137 7.28 -8.53 -23.49
N ALA A 138 8.20 -7.66 -23.09
CA ALA A 138 9.02 -7.85 -21.90
C ALA A 138 8.19 -7.67 -20.62
N VAL A 139 7.26 -6.71 -20.62
CA VAL A 139 6.28 -6.54 -19.52
C VAL A 139 5.36 -7.75 -19.43
N ARG A 140 4.84 -8.23 -20.58
CA ARG A 140 3.99 -9.42 -20.65
C ARG A 140 4.73 -10.67 -20.15
N HIS A 141 6.01 -10.80 -20.49
CA HIS A 141 6.87 -11.86 -19.98
C HIS A 141 7.01 -11.81 -18.45
N LEU A 142 7.15 -10.60 -17.87
CA LEU A 142 7.16 -10.42 -16.41
C LEU A 142 5.84 -10.85 -15.77
N ILE A 143 4.72 -10.41 -16.35
CA ILE A 143 3.38 -10.73 -15.83
C ILE A 143 3.17 -12.24 -15.79
N ARG A 144 3.47 -12.94 -16.88
CA ARG A 144 3.20 -14.38 -17.02
C ARG A 144 4.13 -15.27 -16.18
N ASN A 145 5.41 -14.94 -16.10
CA ASN A 145 6.42 -15.83 -15.53
C ASN A 145 6.85 -15.46 -14.11
N TYR A 146 6.61 -14.23 -13.68
CA TYR A 146 7.16 -13.67 -12.44
C TYR A 146 6.14 -12.95 -11.57
N THR A 147 4.86 -13.00 -11.91
CA THR A 147 3.77 -12.50 -11.05
C THR A 147 2.63 -13.51 -10.99
N ALA A 148 2.00 -13.63 -9.82
CA ALA A 148 0.84 -14.48 -9.59
C ALA A 148 -0.17 -13.75 -8.68
N GLU A 149 -0.74 -12.66 -9.20
CA GLU A 149 -1.72 -11.83 -8.51
C GLU A 149 -2.82 -11.33 -9.46
N GLN A 150 -3.95 -10.89 -8.91
CA GLN A 150 -4.98 -10.18 -9.68
C GLN A 150 -4.66 -8.69 -9.89
N GLY A 151 -3.89 -8.10 -8.96
CA GLY A 151 -3.46 -6.70 -9.02
C GLY A 151 -2.13 -6.50 -9.77
N VAL A 152 -1.41 -5.44 -9.38
CA VAL A 152 -0.10 -5.05 -9.96
C VAL A 152 0.99 -4.79 -8.91
N ARG A 153 0.78 -5.22 -7.65
CA ARG A 153 1.73 -4.98 -6.55
C ARG A 153 3.02 -5.78 -6.71
N GLU A 154 2.92 -7.06 -7.04
CA GLU A 154 4.03 -7.94 -7.38
C GLU A 154 4.70 -7.50 -8.68
N LEU A 155 3.93 -7.08 -9.69
CA LEU A 155 4.48 -6.52 -10.93
C LEU A 155 5.36 -5.29 -10.64
N GLN A 156 4.86 -4.33 -9.85
CA GLN A 156 5.63 -3.16 -9.39
C GLN A 156 6.92 -3.59 -8.66
N ARG A 157 6.81 -4.52 -7.70
CA ARG A 157 7.97 -5.01 -6.92
C ARG A 157 9.02 -5.67 -7.81
N THR A 158 8.60 -6.44 -8.80
CA THR A 158 9.50 -7.13 -9.73
C THR A 158 10.16 -6.13 -10.68
N LEU A 159 9.42 -5.15 -11.20
CA LEU A 159 9.98 -4.05 -12.00
C LEU A 159 11.05 -3.28 -11.20
N THR A 160 10.75 -2.81 -9.99
CA THR A 160 11.74 -2.10 -9.16
C THR A 160 12.97 -2.96 -8.88
N ALA A 161 12.79 -4.27 -8.68
CA ALA A 161 13.90 -5.17 -8.41
C ALA A 161 14.83 -5.38 -9.62
N ILE A 162 14.30 -5.55 -10.83
CA ILE A 162 15.14 -5.70 -12.03
C ILE A 162 15.90 -4.41 -12.33
N LEU A 163 15.28 -3.25 -12.09
CA LEU A 163 15.92 -1.95 -12.28
C LEU A 163 17.07 -1.76 -11.29
N ARG A 164 16.81 -1.92 -9.98
CA ARG A 164 17.85 -1.81 -8.93
C ARG A 164 19.01 -2.79 -9.15
N ARG A 165 18.70 -4.02 -9.54
CA ARG A 165 19.73 -5.03 -9.81
C ARG A 165 20.61 -4.64 -10.97
N THR A 166 20.04 -4.10 -12.04
CA THR A 166 20.81 -3.67 -13.20
C THR A 166 21.69 -2.48 -12.83
N LEU A 167 21.14 -1.48 -12.14
CA LEU A 167 21.94 -0.34 -11.68
C LEU A 167 23.12 -0.79 -10.80
N LEU A 168 22.94 -1.79 -9.94
CA LEU A 168 24.02 -2.36 -9.13
C LEU A 168 25.11 -3.05 -9.99
N LEU A 169 24.72 -3.74 -11.06
CA LEU A 169 25.67 -4.38 -11.99
C LEU A 169 26.48 -3.34 -12.78
N GLU A 170 25.89 -2.18 -13.03
CA GLU A 170 26.52 -1.03 -13.70
C GLU A 170 27.21 -0.08 -12.69
N ASN A 171 27.53 -0.55 -11.49
CA ASN A 171 28.19 0.23 -10.42
C ASN A 171 27.46 1.53 -10.02
N GLY A 172 26.15 1.60 -10.20
CA GLY A 172 25.35 2.78 -9.91
C GLY A 172 25.25 3.76 -11.09
N GLU A 173 25.82 3.43 -12.25
CA GLU A 173 25.78 4.30 -13.42
C GLU A 173 24.42 4.22 -14.14
N ASP A 174 23.91 5.39 -14.50
CA ASP A 174 22.66 5.55 -15.21
C ASP A 174 22.90 5.40 -16.73
N VAL A 175 23.05 4.15 -17.16
CA VAL A 175 23.34 3.80 -18.57
C VAL A 175 22.08 3.43 -19.35
N PRO A 176 21.89 3.90 -20.59
CA PRO A 176 20.77 3.50 -21.44
C PRO A 176 20.69 1.98 -21.60
N THR A 177 19.60 1.39 -21.10
CA THR A 177 19.42 -0.05 -21.03
C THR A 177 18.08 -0.49 -21.58
N LYS A 178 18.12 -1.44 -22.51
CA LYS A 178 16.94 -2.17 -22.99
C LYS A 178 16.74 -3.48 -22.22
N PHE A 179 15.53 -3.69 -21.70
CA PHE A 179 15.11 -4.90 -21.00
C PHE A 179 14.33 -5.80 -21.95
N THR A 180 15.00 -6.84 -22.44
CA THR A 180 14.36 -7.92 -23.21
C THR A 180 13.96 -9.07 -22.27
N ALA A 181 13.07 -9.96 -22.73
CA ALA A 181 12.68 -11.15 -21.96
C ALA A 181 13.89 -11.97 -21.47
N LYS A 182 14.89 -12.15 -22.33
CA LYS A 182 16.15 -12.83 -21.99
C LYS A 182 16.93 -12.12 -20.87
N LYS A 183 17.12 -10.79 -20.96
CA LYS A 183 17.81 -10.02 -19.91
C LYS A 183 17.04 -10.07 -18.60
N ILE A 184 15.71 -10.02 -18.66
CA ILE A 184 14.84 -10.17 -17.49
C ILE A 184 15.05 -11.55 -16.85
N ASP A 185 15.09 -12.63 -17.64
CA ASP A 185 15.34 -13.97 -17.12
C ASP A 185 16.71 -14.09 -16.44
N GLU A 186 17.77 -13.54 -17.03
CA GLU A 186 19.10 -13.49 -16.42
C GLU A 186 19.09 -12.74 -15.07
N LEU A 187 18.41 -11.58 -15.03
CA LEU A 187 18.24 -10.78 -13.81
C LEU A 187 17.33 -11.42 -12.77
N MET A 188 16.45 -12.35 -13.16
CA MET A 188 15.53 -13.03 -12.25
C MET A 188 16.07 -14.39 -11.81
N MET A 189 16.88 -15.07 -12.61
CA MET A 189 17.54 -16.33 -12.23
C MET A 189 18.42 -16.17 -11.01
N GLY A 190 19.13 -15.04 -10.86
CA GLY A 190 19.89 -14.81 -9.62
C GLY A 190 19.04 -14.53 -8.37
N ARG A 191 17.71 -14.35 -8.48
CA ARG A 191 16.82 -14.39 -7.29
C ARG A 191 16.68 -15.83 -6.75
N LYS A 192 16.74 -16.86 -7.62
CA LYS A 192 16.76 -18.28 -7.16
C LYS A 192 18.06 -18.64 -6.45
N SER A 193 19.11 -17.85 -6.61
CA SER A 193 20.43 -18.04 -6.01
C SER A 193 20.63 -17.38 -4.65
N ALA A 194 19.55 -16.99 -3.94
CA ALA A 194 19.63 -16.51 -2.56
C ALA A 194 20.13 -17.56 -1.52
N GLY A 195 20.77 -18.64 -2.00
CA GLY A 195 21.66 -19.52 -1.25
C GLY A 195 23.16 -19.25 -1.43
N ILE A 196 23.58 -18.26 -2.24
CA ILE A 196 25.01 -17.96 -2.46
C ILE A 196 25.39 -16.64 -1.76
N ARG A 197 25.44 -16.70 -0.43
CA ARG A 197 26.29 -15.81 0.37
C ARG A 197 27.70 -16.40 0.39
N GLN A 198 28.50 -16.11 -0.64
CA GLN A 198 29.97 -16.09 -0.53
C GLN A 198 30.56 -15.59 -1.86
N LYS A 199 30.76 -14.28 -1.96
CA LYS A 199 31.82 -13.61 -2.73
C LYS A 199 31.64 -12.09 -2.68
N ILE A 200 31.58 -11.54 -1.48
CA ILE A 200 31.98 -10.15 -1.25
C ILE A 200 32.79 -10.20 0.05
N GLY A 201 34.11 -10.08 -0.11
CA GLY A 201 35.10 -10.32 0.93
C GLY A 201 34.93 -9.37 2.11
N PHE A 202 34.72 -9.93 3.29
CA PHE A 202 35.16 -9.31 4.52
C PHE A 202 36.58 -9.80 4.76
N ASN A 203 37.55 -8.89 4.64
CA ASN A 203 38.93 -9.10 5.04
C ASN A 203 38.95 -9.45 6.54
N ALA A 204 39.14 -10.73 6.84
CA ALA A 204 39.63 -11.17 8.12
C ALA A 204 41.16 -11.03 8.12
N GLY A 205 41.67 -10.19 9.02
CA GLY A 205 43.05 -10.29 9.49
C GLY A 205 43.99 -9.16 9.08
N ALA A 206 44.13 -8.17 9.96
CA ALA A 206 45.42 -7.55 10.22
C ALA A 206 45.60 -7.45 11.73
N ARG A 207 46.43 -8.36 12.27
CA ARG A 207 47.13 -8.20 13.54
C ARG A 207 48.07 -7.00 13.42
N ILE A 208 48.08 -6.09 14.40
CA ILE A 208 49.15 -5.86 15.40
C ILE A 208 48.44 -5.36 16.65
#